data_AF-A0A925MIU8-F1
#
_entry.id   AF-A0A925MIU8-F1
#
_cell.length_a   1.000
_cell.length_b   1.000
_cell.length_c   1.000
_cell.angle_alpha   90.00
_cell.angle_beta   90.00
_cell.angle_gamma   90.00
#
_symmetry.space_group_name_H-M   'P 1'
#
loop_
_entity.id
_entity.type
_entity.pdbx_description
1 polymer ?
#
loop_
_entity_poly.entity_id
_entity_poly.type
_entity_poly.pdbx_seq_one_letter_code
_entity_poly.pdbx_strand_id
1 'polypeptide(L)'
;MITNTNVAPGQQHTYTYNVTAPATPGTTAFQWRMVHDGVTWFGDFTPNIDVTVNALPATLTALWRFDEVSGAIASDTANGIPQNASLLNAPTRIVGRSGNALQFNGTNQYLQVASAVDINPTAAITLAVWAKSDPTRTVWNTSQTFMSKRNAYILGPVNSTTKSVQFQLYIAGAWKTLSFT
;
A
#
# COMPACT_ATOMS: atom_id res chain seq x y z
N MET A 1 2.04 11.64 22.68
CA MET A 1 1.40 12.44 23.74
C MET A 1 1.58 13.90 23.38
N ILE A 2 0.54 14.73 23.55
CA ILE A 2 0.67 16.18 23.43
C ILE A 2 1.63 16.61 24.53
N THR A 3 2.73 17.27 24.18
CA THR A 3 3.57 17.92 25.19
C THR A 3 2.80 19.10 25.75
N ASN A 4 2.64 19.17 27.06
CA ASN A 4 1.88 20.24 27.69
C ASN A 4 2.60 21.57 27.45
N THR A 5 2.08 22.39 26.55
CA THR A 5 2.61 23.72 26.23
C THR A 5 1.74 24.75 26.94
N ASN A 6 2.36 25.55 27.82
CA ASN A 6 1.67 26.67 28.44
C ASN A 6 1.48 27.78 27.39
N VAL A 7 0.23 28.19 27.17
CA VAL A 7 -0.13 29.29 26.28
C VAL A 7 -0.62 30.44 27.15
N ALA A 8 0.23 31.46 27.33
CA ALA A 8 -0.10 32.63 28.15
C ALA A 8 -1.23 33.47 27.52
N PRO A 9 -1.92 34.32 28.30
CA PRO A 9 -2.95 35.21 27.77
C PRO A 9 -2.44 36.05 26.58
N GLY A 10 -3.19 36.05 25.48
CA GLY A 10 -2.84 36.76 24.24
C GLY A 10 -1.85 36.03 23.33
N GLN A 11 -1.32 34.87 23.73
CA GLN A 11 -0.49 34.02 22.88
C GLN A 11 -1.34 33.05 22.05
N GLN A 12 -0.77 32.59 20.94
CA GLN A 12 -1.37 31.58 20.07
C GLN A 12 -0.49 30.34 20.04
N HIS A 13 -1.12 29.18 19.86
CA HIS A 13 -0.42 27.92 19.68
C HIS A 13 -1.16 27.05 18.67
N THR A 14 -0.41 26.37 17.80
CA THR A 14 -0.97 25.42 16.84
C THR A 14 -0.74 24.01 17.35
N TYR A 15 -1.83 23.26 17.49
CA TYR A 15 -1.77 21.84 17.81
C TYR A 15 -1.92 21.00 16.54
N THR A 16 -1.01 20.06 16.34
CA THR A 16 -1.06 19.11 15.22
C THR A 16 -1.46 17.74 15.73
N TYR A 17 -2.48 17.16 15.11
CA TYR A 17 -3.01 15.83 15.45
C TYR A 17 -2.99 14.94 14.22
N ASN A 18 -2.55 13.70 14.40
CA ASN A 18 -2.76 12.65 13.41
C ASN A 18 -4.12 12.00 13.71
N VAL A 19 -5.02 12.06 12.74
CA VAL A 19 -6.36 11.45 12.82
C VAL A 19 -6.41 10.31 11.84
N THR A 20 -6.96 9.17 12.25
CA THR A 20 -7.13 8.00 11.37
C THR A 20 -8.48 8.08 10.69
N ALA A 21 -8.50 8.02 9.35
CA ALA A 21 -9.74 7.98 8.59
C ALA A 21 -10.52 6.67 8.90
N PRO A 22 -11.86 6.67 8.74
CA PRO A 22 -12.64 5.45 8.90
C PRO A 22 -12.16 4.33 7.97
N ALA A 23 -12.21 3.08 8.45
CA ALA A 23 -11.88 1.92 7.61
C ALA A 23 -12.98 1.61 6.58
N THR A 24 -14.21 2.07 6.83
CA THR A 24 -15.36 1.86 5.95
C THR A 24 -15.40 2.96 4.88
N PRO A 25 -15.54 2.60 3.59
CA PRO A 25 -15.78 3.57 2.54
C PRO A 25 -17.00 4.44 2.80
N GLY A 26 -16.89 5.72 2.47
CA GLY A 26 -17.93 6.71 2.69
C GLY A 26 -17.34 8.10 2.91
N THR A 27 -18.21 9.10 2.96
CA THR A 27 -17.85 10.46 3.33
C THR A 27 -18.36 10.72 4.75
N THR A 28 -17.45 11.11 5.63
CA THR A 28 -17.77 11.49 7.01
C THR A 28 -17.31 12.92 7.27
N ALA A 29 -18.22 13.73 7.82
CA ALA A 29 -17.92 15.06 8.34
C ALA A 29 -16.97 14.95 9.54
N PHE A 30 -15.88 15.72 9.51
CA PHE A 30 -14.92 15.81 10.59
C PHE A 30 -14.83 17.27 11.08
N GLN A 31 -15.19 17.46 12.35
CA GLN A 31 -15.14 18.74 13.07
C GLN A 31 -14.62 18.52 14.47
N TRP A 32 -13.94 19.52 15.02
CA TRP A 32 -13.48 19.52 16.39
C TRP A 32 -13.74 20.87 17.05
N ARG A 33 -13.76 20.87 18.38
CA ARG A 33 -13.83 22.07 19.22
C ARG A 33 -12.98 21.85 20.46
N MET A 34 -12.57 22.92 21.14
CA MET A 34 -11.71 22.80 22.31
C MET A 34 -12.49 22.34 23.54
N VAL A 35 -11.87 21.51 24.38
CA VAL A 35 -12.43 21.07 25.66
C VAL A 35 -11.48 21.41 26.79
N HIS A 36 -12.05 21.88 27.88
CA HIS A 36 -11.39 21.96 29.16
C HIS A 36 -11.75 20.66 29.89
N ASP A 37 -10.78 19.74 29.97
CA ASP A 37 -11.02 18.36 30.40
C ASP A 37 -11.66 18.31 31.80
N GLY A 38 -12.73 17.52 31.94
CA GLY A 38 -13.55 17.45 33.15
C GLY A 38 -14.38 18.69 33.49
N VAL A 39 -14.40 19.74 32.66
CA VAL A 39 -15.12 20.99 32.95
C VAL A 39 -16.15 21.33 31.88
N THR A 40 -15.74 21.79 30.69
CA THR A 40 -16.67 22.21 29.64
C THR A 40 -15.98 22.34 28.29
N TRP A 41 -16.78 22.32 27.23
CA TRP A 41 -16.34 22.68 25.89
C TRP A 41 -16.38 24.20 25.70
N PHE A 42 -15.46 24.74 24.89
CA PHE A 42 -15.37 26.17 24.64
C PHE A 42 -14.89 26.48 23.21
N GLY A 43 -15.19 27.71 22.76
CA GLY A 43 -14.94 28.16 21.40
C GLY A 43 -15.90 27.58 20.37
N ASP A 44 -15.78 28.07 19.14
CA ASP A 44 -16.56 27.57 18.01
C ASP A 44 -16.02 26.22 17.51
N PHE A 45 -16.88 25.47 16.82
CA PHE A 45 -16.41 24.33 16.03
C PHE A 45 -15.49 24.82 14.91
N THR A 46 -14.52 23.99 14.55
CA THR A 46 -13.78 24.19 13.30
C THR A 46 -14.73 24.11 12.10
N PRO A 47 -14.34 24.70 10.95
CA PRO A 47 -14.99 24.40 9.69
C PRO A 47 -15.10 22.88 9.48
N ASN A 48 -16.21 22.46 8.89
CA ASN A 48 -16.39 21.06 8.54
C ASN A 48 -15.41 20.64 7.45
N ILE A 49 -14.74 19.52 7.67
CA ILE A 49 -13.88 18.87 6.68
C ILE A 49 -14.51 17.54 6.33
N ASP A 50 -14.87 17.37 5.06
CA ASP A 50 -15.38 16.11 4.57
C ASP A 50 -14.22 15.15 4.30
N VAL A 51 -14.14 14.08 5.10
CA VAL A 51 -13.19 12.99 4.92
C VAL A 51 -13.85 11.94 4.05
N THR A 52 -13.40 11.82 2.79
CA THR A 52 -13.90 10.80 1.86
C THR A 52 -12.93 9.63 1.78
N VAL A 53 -13.45 8.44 2.08
CA VAL A 53 -12.76 7.15 1.92
C VAL A 53 -13.42 6.43 0.76
N ASN A 54 -12.69 6.25 -0.34
CA ASN A 54 -13.22 5.58 -1.52
C ASN A 54 -13.31 4.07 -1.32
N ALA A 55 -14.38 3.47 -1.85
CA ALA A 55 -14.45 2.03 -1.96
C ALA A 55 -13.42 1.52 -2.96
N LEU A 56 -12.99 0.27 -2.78
CA LEU A 56 -12.15 -0.40 -3.77
C LEU A 56 -12.91 -0.49 -5.11
N PRO A 57 -12.24 -0.29 -6.25
CA PRO A 57 -12.86 -0.47 -7.55
C PRO A 57 -13.49 -1.86 -7.68
N ALA A 58 -14.71 -1.95 -8.22
CA ALA A 58 -15.40 -3.22 -8.42
C ALA A 58 -14.68 -4.17 -9.39
N THR A 59 -13.78 -3.63 -10.22
CA THR A 59 -12.96 -4.37 -11.17
C THR A 59 -11.63 -4.83 -10.59
N LEU A 60 -11.31 -4.48 -9.34
CA LEU A 60 -10.06 -4.88 -8.69
C LEU A 60 -10.13 -6.37 -8.35
N THR A 61 -9.30 -7.18 -9.01
CA THR A 61 -9.33 -8.65 -8.87
C THR A 61 -8.57 -9.16 -7.66
N ALA A 62 -7.51 -8.48 -7.22
CA ALA A 62 -6.71 -8.89 -6.08
C ALA A 62 -5.98 -7.70 -5.44
N LEU A 63 -5.87 -7.69 -4.11
CA LEU A 63 -5.17 -6.69 -3.33
C LEU A 63 -4.57 -7.29 -2.06
N TRP A 64 -3.24 -7.39 -2.02
CA TRP A 64 -2.49 -7.78 -0.82
C TRP A 64 -1.92 -6.56 -0.11
N ARG A 65 -2.42 -6.27 1.09
CA ARG A 65 -1.95 -5.13 1.92
C ARG A 65 -0.83 -5.49 2.88
N PHE A 66 -0.71 -6.78 3.20
CA PHE A 66 0.27 -7.33 4.16
C PHE A 66 0.10 -6.89 5.61
N ASP A 67 -1.09 -6.39 5.96
CA ASP A 67 -1.42 -5.83 7.29
C ASP A 67 -1.70 -6.90 8.36
N GLU A 68 -1.56 -8.19 8.05
CA GLU A 68 -1.70 -9.25 9.06
C GLU A 68 -0.60 -9.15 10.12
N VAL A 69 -0.96 -9.47 11.37
CA VAL A 69 -0.03 -9.42 12.51
C VAL A 69 1.06 -10.51 12.38
N SER A 70 0.71 -11.68 11.87
CA SER A 70 1.62 -12.82 11.74
C SER A 70 1.10 -13.86 10.72
N GLY A 71 1.85 -14.94 10.53
CA GLY A 71 1.45 -16.09 9.71
C GLY A 71 2.05 -16.09 8.31
N ALA A 72 1.92 -17.24 7.65
CA ALA A 72 2.52 -17.52 6.34
C ALA A 72 1.58 -17.21 5.15
N ILE A 73 0.47 -16.52 5.39
CA ILE A 73 -0.51 -16.13 4.37
C ILE A 73 -0.59 -14.62 4.31
N ALA A 74 -0.57 -14.05 3.12
CA ALA A 74 -1.04 -12.71 2.84
C ALA A 74 -2.47 -12.82 2.28
N SER A 75 -3.41 -12.18 2.96
CA SER A 75 -4.82 -12.23 2.60
C SER A 75 -5.09 -11.28 1.44
N ASP A 76 -5.94 -11.72 0.52
CA ASP A 76 -6.53 -10.84 -0.47
C ASP A 76 -7.67 -10.03 0.18
N THR A 77 -7.61 -8.71 0.01
CA THR A 77 -8.56 -7.74 0.57
C THR A 77 -9.39 -7.05 -0.52
N ALA A 78 -9.30 -7.51 -1.78
CA ALA A 78 -10.16 -7.04 -2.85
C ALA A 78 -11.60 -7.56 -2.70
N ASN A 79 -12.53 -6.89 -3.39
CA ASN A 79 -13.90 -7.34 -3.50
C ASN A 79 -13.96 -8.47 -4.54
N GLY A 80 -14.20 -9.73 -4.14
CA GLY A 80 -14.35 -10.82 -5.10
C GLY A 80 -13.97 -12.19 -4.57
N ILE A 81 -13.57 -13.08 -5.49
CA ILE A 81 -13.05 -14.41 -5.16
C ILE A 81 -11.68 -14.25 -4.49
N PRO A 82 -11.49 -14.74 -3.25
CA PRO A 82 -10.23 -14.52 -2.53
C PRO A 82 -9.02 -15.13 -3.24
N GLN A 83 -8.01 -14.31 -3.54
CA GLN A 83 -6.73 -14.74 -4.09
C GLN A 83 -5.62 -14.72 -3.02
N ASN A 84 -5.86 -15.41 -1.91
CA ASN A 84 -4.88 -15.51 -0.82
C ASN A 84 -3.55 -16.09 -1.32
N ALA A 85 -2.47 -15.58 -0.74
CA ALA A 85 -1.14 -15.87 -1.23
C ALA A 85 -0.23 -16.39 -0.11
N SER A 86 0.53 -17.43 -0.42
CA SER A 86 1.46 -18.07 0.50
C SER A 86 2.80 -17.33 0.53
N LEU A 87 3.36 -17.14 1.71
CA LEU A 87 4.69 -16.57 1.92
C LEU A 87 5.73 -17.69 1.94
N LEU A 88 6.55 -17.75 0.91
CA LEU A 88 7.54 -18.81 0.72
C LEU A 88 8.90 -18.35 1.25
N ASN A 89 9.56 -19.21 2.01
CA ASN A 89 10.85 -18.96 2.66
C ASN A 89 10.83 -17.78 3.67
N ALA A 90 9.64 -17.48 4.21
CA ALA A 90 9.42 -16.54 5.32
C ALA A 90 9.97 -15.12 5.13
N PRO A 91 9.50 -14.35 4.11
CA PRO A 91 9.69 -12.90 4.10
C PRO A 91 9.15 -12.25 5.38
N THR A 92 9.82 -11.20 5.85
CA THR A 92 9.50 -10.53 7.11
C THR A 92 8.52 -9.39 6.89
N ARG A 93 7.49 -9.25 7.74
CA ARG A 93 6.62 -8.06 7.75
C ARG A 93 7.30 -6.92 8.49
N ILE A 94 7.33 -5.75 7.86
CA ILE A 94 7.86 -4.50 8.42
C ILE A 94 6.85 -3.37 8.19
N VAL A 95 7.02 -2.24 8.88
CA VAL A 95 6.22 -1.03 8.58
C VAL A 95 6.50 -0.58 7.15
N GLY A 96 5.44 -0.45 6.37
CA GLY A 96 5.45 -0.10 4.95
C GLY A 96 5.00 1.32 4.68
N ARG A 97 4.62 1.59 3.42
CA ARG A 97 4.09 2.90 3.02
C ARG A 97 2.65 3.14 3.48
N SER A 98 1.83 2.10 3.53
CA SER A 98 0.47 2.14 4.06
C SER A 98 0.27 0.87 4.87
N GLY A 99 0.28 0.99 6.19
CA GLY A 99 0.32 -0.16 7.09
C GLY A 99 1.65 -0.89 6.99
N ASN A 100 1.61 -2.20 6.76
CA ASN A 100 2.77 -3.07 6.68
C ASN A 100 3.25 -3.29 5.22
N ALA A 101 4.42 -3.91 5.08
CA ALA A 101 4.98 -4.38 3.83
C ALA A 101 5.83 -5.65 4.07
N LEU A 102 6.11 -6.39 3.01
CA LEU A 102 7.05 -7.52 3.07
C LEU A 102 8.46 -7.06 2.72
N GLN A 103 9.42 -7.42 3.58
CA GLN A 103 10.85 -7.34 3.34
C GLN A 103 11.36 -8.70 2.87
N PHE A 104 12.08 -8.68 1.74
CA PHE A 104 12.65 -9.87 1.11
C PHE A 104 14.17 -9.87 1.23
N ASN A 105 14.76 -11.05 1.38
CA ASN A 105 16.22 -11.28 1.45
C ASN A 105 16.93 -11.15 0.09
N GLY A 106 16.19 -10.95 -1.00
CA GLY A 106 16.73 -10.80 -2.35
C GLY A 106 17.26 -12.09 -3.00
N THR A 107 17.06 -13.25 -2.38
CA THR A 107 17.57 -14.55 -2.87
C THR A 107 16.45 -15.51 -3.25
N ASN A 108 15.62 -15.92 -2.30
CA ASN A 108 14.64 -17.01 -2.49
C ASN A 108 13.28 -16.76 -1.81
N GLN A 109 13.06 -15.58 -1.23
CA GLN A 109 11.79 -15.22 -0.61
C GLN A 109 10.84 -14.61 -1.63
N TYR A 110 9.59 -15.07 -1.63
CA TYR A 110 8.56 -14.53 -2.51
C TYR A 110 7.17 -14.84 -1.97
N LEU A 111 6.20 -14.09 -2.49
CA LEU A 111 4.79 -14.39 -2.34
C LEU A 111 4.33 -15.25 -3.51
N GLN A 112 3.55 -16.30 -3.26
CA GLN A 112 2.99 -17.16 -4.29
C GLN A 112 1.47 -17.17 -4.22
N VAL A 113 0.82 -16.87 -5.35
CA VAL A 113 -0.63 -16.98 -5.52
C VAL A 113 -0.91 -18.24 -6.34
N ALA A 114 -1.88 -19.05 -5.90
CA ALA A 114 -2.35 -20.17 -6.70
C ALA A 114 -2.96 -19.66 -8.01
N SER A 115 -2.67 -20.31 -9.14
CA SER A 115 -3.23 -19.85 -10.42
C SER A 115 -4.74 -20.08 -10.44
N ALA A 116 -5.50 -19.01 -10.66
CA ALA A 116 -6.94 -19.04 -10.87
C ALA A 116 -7.32 -18.35 -12.19
N VAL A 117 -8.55 -18.60 -12.64
CA VAL A 117 -9.11 -18.02 -13.88
C VAL A 117 -9.23 -16.50 -13.79
N ASP A 118 -9.63 -15.97 -12.63
CA ASP A 118 -9.88 -14.53 -12.47
C ASP A 118 -8.58 -13.70 -12.55
N ILE A 119 -7.45 -14.28 -12.13
CA ILE A 119 -6.11 -13.69 -12.26
C ILE A 119 -5.37 -14.20 -13.51
N ASN A 120 -6.11 -14.49 -14.57
CA ASN A 120 -5.56 -14.83 -15.88
C ASN A 120 -6.17 -13.91 -16.97
N PRO A 121 -5.82 -12.61 -16.96
CA PRO A 121 -6.41 -11.65 -17.88
C PRO A 121 -6.07 -11.96 -19.34
N THR A 122 -7.08 -11.88 -20.22
CA THR A 122 -6.95 -12.22 -21.65
C THR A 122 -7.07 -11.03 -22.61
N ALA A 123 -7.58 -9.89 -22.12
CA ALA A 123 -7.81 -8.69 -22.94
C ALA A 123 -6.91 -7.52 -22.51
N ALA A 124 -7.12 -7.03 -21.29
CA ALA A 124 -6.35 -5.94 -20.70
C ALA A 124 -5.96 -6.31 -19.27
N ILE A 125 -4.86 -5.73 -18.79
CA ILE A 125 -4.36 -5.91 -17.43
C ILE A 125 -3.89 -4.57 -16.88
N THR A 126 -4.12 -4.35 -15.59
CA THR A 126 -3.50 -3.28 -14.82
C THR A 126 -2.79 -3.89 -13.63
N LEU A 127 -1.54 -3.51 -13.42
CA LEU A 127 -0.72 -3.93 -12.28
C LEU A 127 -0.23 -2.68 -11.56
N ALA A 128 -0.26 -2.70 -10.23
CA ALA A 128 0.24 -1.61 -9.39
C ALA A 128 0.91 -2.18 -8.15
N VAL A 129 2.04 -1.58 -7.75
CA VAL A 129 2.82 -2.02 -6.59
C VAL A 129 3.56 -0.87 -5.94
N TRP A 130 3.61 -0.86 -4.60
CA TRP A 130 4.59 -0.08 -3.86
C TRP A 130 5.84 -0.92 -3.63
N ALA A 131 6.94 -0.55 -4.28
CA ALA A 131 8.23 -1.23 -4.14
C ALA A 131 9.30 -0.24 -3.66
N LYS A 132 10.20 -0.72 -2.80
CA LYS A 132 11.36 0.03 -2.31
C LYS A 132 12.58 -0.89 -2.34
N SER A 133 13.67 -0.40 -2.93
CA SER A 133 14.95 -1.09 -2.87
C SER A 133 15.57 -1.02 -1.47
N ASP A 134 16.71 -1.69 -1.29
CA ASP A 134 17.55 -1.46 -0.12
C ASP A 134 17.90 0.04 -0.02
N PRO A 135 17.72 0.69 1.14
CA PRO A 135 18.04 2.10 1.34
C PRO A 135 19.55 2.39 1.22
N THR A 136 20.42 1.39 1.36
CA THR A 136 21.86 1.52 1.14
C THR A 136 22.22 1.59 -0.34
N ARG A 137 21.26 1.38 -1.25
CA ARG A 137 21.47 1.38 -2.70
C ARG A 137 20.66 2.46 -3.41
N THR A 138 21.33 3.17 -4.30
CA THR A 138 20.72 4.14 -5.23
C THR A 138 20.12 3.48 -6.48
N VAL A 139 20.18 2.15 -6.59
CA VAL A 139 19.70 1.34 -7.73
C VAL A 139 18.87 0.15 -7.24
N TRP A 140 18.21 -0.61 -8.11
CA TRP A 140 17.56 -1.86 -7.71
C TRP A 140 18.59 -2.89 -7.25
N ASN A 141 18.22 -3.73 -6.27
CA ASN A 141 19.13 -4.71 -5.68
C ASN A 141 19.46 -5.84 -6.67
N THR A 142 18.48 -6.21 -7.50
CA THR A 142 18.55 -7.28 -8.50
C THR A 142 17.71 -6.87 -9.73
N SER A 143 17.88 -7.58 -10.85
CA SER A 143 17.05 -7.45 -12.05
C SER A 143 15.86 -8.43 -12.06
N GLN A 144 15.28 -8.72 -10.89
CA GLN A 144 14.19 -9.70 -10.75
C GLN A 144 12.80 -9.07 -11.02
N THR A 145 11.80 -9.47 -10.25
CA THR A 145 10.38 -9.21 -10.50
C THR A 145 9.73 -8.69 -9.22
N PHE A 146 8.85 -7.71 -9.37
CA PHE A 146 7.88 -7.37 -8.33
C PHE A 146 6.64 -8.26 -8.44
N MET A 147 6.12 -8.44 -9.66
CA MET A 147 4.96 -9.27 -9.95
C MET A 147 5.12 -9.96 -11.31
N SER A 148 4.85 -11.26 -11.38
CA SER A 148 4.83 -11.97 -12.65
C SER A 148 3.80 -13.09 -12.68
N LYS A 149 3.38 -13.43 -13.90
CA LYS A 149 2.69 -14.67 -14.20
C LYS A 149 3.38 -15.29 -15.41
N ARG A 150 3.74 -16.56 -15.28
CA ARG A 150 4.51 -17.30 -16.30
C ARG A 150 3.76 -17.25 -17.64
N ASN A 151 4.50 -16.92 -18.71
CA ASN A 151 3.99 -16.78 -20.07
C ASN A 151 2.83 -15.77 -20.22
N ALA A 152 2.75 -14.76 -19.34
CA ALA A 152 1.73 -13.71 -19.44
C ALA A 152 2.33 -12.31 -19.26
N TYR A 153 2.90 -12.03 -18.09
CA TYR A 153 3.44 -10.71 -17.80
C TYR A 153 4.56 -10.72 -16.76
N ILE A 154 5.37 -9.66 -16.80
CA ILE A 154 6.41 -9.37 -15.81
C ILE A 154 6.40 -7.86 -15.54
N LEU A 155 6.35 -7.47 -14.26
CA LEU A 155 6.59 -6.11 -13.78
C LEU A 155 7.79 -6.15 -12.84
N GLY A 156 8.83 -5.37 -13.12
CA GLY A 156 10.04 -5.37 -12.29
C GLY A 156 11.14 -4.42 -12.76
N PRO A 157 12.28 -4.39 -12.06
CA PRO A 157 13.48 -3.66 -12.47
C PRO A 157 13.97 -4.06 -13.87
N VAL A 158 14.47 -3.11 -14.65
CA VAL A 158 15.15 -3.41 -15.93
C VAL A 158 16.50 -4.12 -15.67
N ASN A 159 17.23 -3.63 -14.67
CA ASN A 159 18.56 -4.10 -14.30
C ASN A 159 18.85 -3.74 -12.83
N SER A 160 20.01 -4.16 -12.32
CA SER A 160 20.50 -3.80 -10.98
C SER A 160 21.45 -2.60 -10.97
N THR A 161 21.49 -1.81 -12.05
CA THR A 161 22.38 -0.65 -12.23
C THR A 161 21.64 0.67 -12.32
N THR A 162 20.31 0.65 -12.39
CA THR A 162 19.43 1.82 -12.47
C THR A 162 18.23 1.67 -11.53
N LYS A 163 17.39 2.71 -11.42
CA LYS A 163 16.04 2.63 -10.82
C LYS A 163 14.94 2.40 -11.85
N SER A 164 15.30 2.21 -13.12
CA SER A 164 14.34 1.99 -14.19
C SER A 164 13.56 0.70 -13.97
N VAL A 165 12.29 0.75 -14.27
CA VAL A 165 11.36 -0.39 -14.20
C VAL A 165 10.84 -0.69 -15.60
N GLN A 166 10.43 -1.94 -15.83
CA GLN A 166 9.79 -2.36 -17.07
C GLN A 166 8.52 -3.11 -16.79
N PHE A 167 7.62 -3.02 -17.77
CA PHE A 167 6.46 -3.87 -17.89
C PHE A 167 6.57 -4.68 -19.19
N GLN A 168 6.50 -6.00 -19.05
CA GLN A 168 6.58 -6.93 -20.17
C GLN A 168 5.28 -7.73 -20.28
N LEU A 169 4.80 -7.89 -21.51
CA LEU A 169 3.62 -8.65 -21.87
C LEU A 169 3.98 -9.74 -22.88
N TYR A 170 3.49 -10.96 -22.66
CA TYR A 170 3.63 -12.05 -23.60
C TYR A 170 2.38 -12.12 -24.47
N ILE A 171 2.51 -11.74 -25.74
CA ILE A 171 1.40 -11.63 -26.69
C ILE A 171 1.78 -12.34 -27.97
N ALA A 172 0.91 -13.23 -28.46
CA ALA A 172 1.08 -13.95 -29.71
C ALA A 172 2.45 -14.65 -29.85
N GLY A 173 2.93 -15.28 -28.78
CA GLY A 173 4.17 -16.04 -28.78
C GLY A 173 5.45 -15.24 -28.51
N ALA A 174 5.36 -13.91 -28.32
CA ALA A 174 6.52 -13.04 -28.13
C ALA A 174 6.35 -12.06 -26.96
N TRP A 175 7.47 -11.69 -26.34
CA TRP A 175 7.51 -10.64 -25.32
C TRP A 175 7.52 -9.25 -25.95
N LYS A 176 6.70 -8.35 -25.41
CA LYS A 176 6.65 -6.91 -25.68
C LYS A 176 7.05 -6.18 -24.40
N THR A 177 7.92 -5.18 -24.49
CA THR A 177 8.49 -4.48 -23.31
C THR A 177 8.24 -2.98 -23.42
N LEU A 178 7.74 -2.39 -22.34
CA LEU A 178 7.79 -0.95 -22.07
C LEU A 178 8.70 -0.70 -20.87
N SER A 179 9.57 0.30 -20.98
CA SER A 179 10.47 0.71 -19.89
C SER A 179 10.16 2.12 -19.44
N PHE A 180 10.35 2.37 -18.14
CA PHE A 180 10.07 3.62 -17.46
C PHE A 180 11.29 4.00 -16.60
N THR A 181 11.59 5.28 -16.52
CA THR A 181 12.72 5.84 -15.75
C THR A 181 12.23 6.55 -14.51
#